data_AF-A0A1G7MBS5-F1
#
_entry.id   AF-A0A1G7MBS5-F1
#
_cell.length_a   1.000
_cell.length_b   1.000
_cell.length_c   1.000
_cell.angle_alpha   90.00
_cell.angle_beta   90.00
_cell.angle_gamma   90.00
#
_symmetry.space_group_name_H-M   'P 1'
#
loop_
_entity.id
_entity.type
_entity.pdbx_description
1 polymer ?
#
loop_
_entity_poly.entity_id
_entity_poly.type
_entity_poly.pdbx_seq_one_letter_code
_entity_poly.pdbx_strand_id
1 'polypeptide(L)'
;MKSRFILILLFCLTFVHATRQELNFDIKGKDYVYALFEIERPSNWPVIFAVAIDSKDTLHINTNSIDDCVQSVHKNSRSTVLVEIECHDVFAKIWGRTPRTYDMCLQSMINFNYETDKYKTVKKIRFKTGETLILKYTRVFGLVADLEEDHSTSIGLDSKEYPIIRKRSIPISFVTCNKFKDFPIIIE
;
A
#
# COMPACT_ATOMS: atom_id res chain seq x y z
N MET A 1 -23.81 38.51 -6.76
CA MET A 1 -22.97 37.34 -7.15
C MET A 1 -21.96 36.89 -6.09
N LYS A 2 -21.40 37.76 -5.23
CA LYS A 2 -20.37 37.37 -4.22
C LYS A 2 -20.87 36.50 -3.05
N SER A 3 -22.14 36.65 -2.62
CA SER A 3 -22.70 35.92 -1.47
C SER A 3 -22.95 34.42 -1.73
N ARG A 4 -23.28 34.02 -2.96
CA ARG A 4 -23.52 32.59 -3.31
C ARG A 4 -22.23 31.75 -3.32
N PHE A 5 -21.09 32.35 -3.67
CA PHE A 5 -19.80 31.67 -3.64
C PHE A 5 -19.31 31.39 -2.21
N ILE A 6 -19.57 32.31 -1.28
CA ILE A 6 -19.23 32.13 0.14
C ILE A 6 -20.08 31.02 0.77
N LEU A 7 -21.35 30.92 0.39
CA LEU A 7 -22.24 29.86 0.88
C LEU A 7 -21.82 28.47 0.37
N ILE A 8 -21.42 28.36 -0.90
CA ILE A 8 -20.89 27.10 -1.47
C ILE A 8 -19.55 26.72 -0.82
N LEU A 9 -18.67 27.70 -0.58
CA LEU A 9 -17.40 27.46 0.08
C LEU A 9 -17.58 27.01 1.54
N LEU A 10 -18.50 27.64 2.28
CA LEU A 10 -18.88 27.23 3.63
C LEU A 10 -19.54 25.85 3.63
N PHE A 11 -20.39 25.53 2.65
CA PHE A 11 -21.02 24.22 2.50
C PHE A 11 -19.97 23.12 2.22
N CYS A 12 -18.99 23.40 1.36
CA CYS A 12 -17.86 22.50 1.11
C CYS A 12 -16.98 22.31 2.36
N LEU A 13 -16.72 23.35 3.14
CA LEU A 13 -15.95 23.27 4.38
C LEU A 13 -16.70 22.52 5.49
N THR A 14 -18.02 22.69 5.59
CA THR A 14 -18.86 21.92 6.52
C THR A 14 -19.00 20.47 6.09
N PHE A 15 -19.04 20.17 4.78
CA PHE A 15 -19.03 18.79 4.29
C PHE A 15 -17.72 18.09 4.63
N VAL A 16 -16.58 18.78 4.47
CA VAL A 16 -15.25 18.25 4.85
C VAL A 16 -15.08 18.09 6.36
N HIS A 17 -15.73 18.92 7.18
CA HIS A 17 -15.73 18.74 8.64
C HIS A 17 -16.71 17.68 9.14
N ALA A 18 -17.89 17.57 8.52
CA ALA A 18 -18.89 16.56 8.88
C ALA A 18 -18.46 15.14 8.46
N THR A 19 -17.74 14.99 7.33
CA THR A 19 -17.13 13.70 6.96
C THR A 19 -15.88 13.36 7.77
N ARG A 20 -15.33 14.31 8.53
CA ARG A 20 -14.19 14.09 9.43
C ARG A 20 -14.57 13.39 10.73
N GLN A 21 -15.86 13.21 11.02
CA GLN A 21 -16.33 12.66 12.30
C GLN A 21 -16.66 11.16 12.29
N GLU A 22 -16.56 10.43 11.17
CA GLU A 22 -16.89 8.98 11.14
C GLU A 22 -15.86 8.10 10.41
N LEU A 23 -14.73 8.65 10.00
CA LEU A 23 -13.69 7.89 9.29
C LEU A 23 -12.47 7.78 10.21
N ASN A 24 -12.27 6.61 10.85
CA ASN A 24 -11.06 6.26 11.60
C ASN A 24 -9.83 6.10 10.67
N PHE A 25 -9.60 7.05 9.76
CA PHE A 25 -8.45 7.06 8.86
C PHE A 25 -8.11 8.47 8.36
N ASP A 26 -6.82 8.69 8.13
CA ASP A 26 -6.28 9.92 7.56
C ASP A 26 -6.01 9.74 6.06
N ILE A 27 -6.37 10.71 5.22
CA ILE A 27 -5.96 10.71 3.80
C ILE A 27 -4.72 11.60 3.62
N LYS A 28 -3.65 11.04 3.02
CA LYS A 28 -2.38 11.74 2.78
C LYS A 28 -1.92 11.61 1.33
N GLY A 29 -1.54 12.75 0.76
CA GLY A 29 -0.96 12.83 -0.58
C GLY A 29 0.55 12.94 -0.54
N LYS A 30 1.26 12.00 -1.17
CA LYS A 30 2.73 12.05 -1.30
C LYS A 30 3.23 11.17 -2.45
N ASP A 31 4.53 11.22 -2.62
CA ASP A 31 5.34 10.31 -3.40
C ASP A 31 5.76 9.10 -2.57
N TYR A 32 5.56 7.92 -3.14
CA TYR A 32 5.80 6.64 -2.51
C TYR A 32 6.60 5.73 -3.44
N VAL A 33 7.31 4.78 -2.86
CA VAL A 33 7.79 3.60 -3.55
C VAL A 33 6.90 2.44 -3.17
N TYR A 34 6.14 1.94 -4.14
CA TYR A 34 5.39 0.71 -4.02
C TYR A 34 6.33 -0.47 -4.29
N ALA A 35 6.43 -1.38 -3.33
CA ALA A 35 7.30 -2.55 -3.39
C ALA A 35 6.49 -3.83 -3.16
N LEU A 36 6.53 -4.74 -4.12
CA LEU A 36 5.94 -6.07 -4.09
C LEU A 36 7.06 -7.11 -3.90
N PHE A 37 6.90 -7.93 -2.88
CA PHE A 37 7.82 -9.00 -2.50
C PHE A 37 7.18 -10.33 -2.87
N GLU A 38 7.86 -11.11 -3.69
CA GLU A 38 7.47 -12.46 -4.07
C GLU A 38 8.60 -13.42 -3.69
N ILE A 39 8.35 -14.33 -2.77
CA ILE A 39 9.34 -15.31 -2.32
C ILE A 39 8.98 -16.68 -2.88
N GLU A 40 9.80 -17.19 -3.79
CA GLU A 40 9.65 -18.51 -4.39
C GLU A 40 10.17 -19.59 -3.43
N ARG A 41 9.29 -20.53 -3.05
CA ARG A 41 9.62 -21.69 -2.23
C ARG A 41 9.50 -22.96 -3.08
N PRO A 42 10.57 -23.77 -3.24
CA PRO A 42 10.54 -24.95 -4.11
C PRO A 42 9.47 -26.01 -3.77
N SER A 43 9.02 -26.07 -2.52
CA SER A 43 8.09 -27.13 -2.04
C SER A 43 6.87 -26.58 -1.30
N ASN A 44 6.69 -25.26 -1.26
CA ASN A 44 5.62 -24.60 -0.52
C ASN A 44 4.97 -23.50 -1.37
N TRP A 45 3.80 -23.02 -0.95
CA TRP A 45 3.19 -21.84 -1.56
C TRP A 45 4.14 -20.63 -1.49
N PRO A 46 4.21 -19.81 -2.56
CA PRO A 46 4.98 -18.58 -2.54
C PRO A 46 4.43 -17.60 -1.50
N VAL A 47 5.33 -16.85 -0.88
CA VAL A 47 4.95 -15.77 0.05
C VAL A 47 4.92 -14.48 -0.73
N ILE A 48 3.78 -13.78 -0.73
CA ILE A 48 3.58 -12.55 -1.46
C ILE A 48 3.05 -11.47 -0.52
N PHE A 49 3.71 -10.33 -0.47
CA PHE A 49 3.25 -9.16 0.29
C PHE A 49 3.74 -7.86 -0.35
N ALA A 50 3.06 -6.76 -0.05
CA ALA A 50 3.38 -5.46 -0.61
C ALA A 50 3.46 -4.39 0.48
N VAL A 51 4.25 -3.35 0.23
CA VAL A 51 4.39 -2.17 1.08
C VAL A 51 4.52 -0.91 0.24
N ALA A 52 4.15 0.24 0.82
CA ALA A 52 4.39 1.55 0.23
C ALA A 52 5.21 2.35 1.22
N ILE A 53 6.35 2.79 0.73
CA ILE A 53 7.39 3.42 1.52
C ILE A 53 7.44 4.87 1.09
N ASP A 54 7.59 5.78 2.04
CA ASP A 54 7.83 7.18 1.70
C ASP A 54 9.08 7.26 0.82
N SER A 55 9.05 8.02 -0.28
CA SER A 55 10.20 8.08 -1.19
C SER A 55 11.48 8.65 -0.55
N LYS A 56 11.38 9.20 0.66
CA LYS A 56 12.49 9.69 1.47
C LYS A 56 13.06 8.65 2.45
N ASP A 57 12.34 7.56 2.68
CA ASP A 57 12.77 6.51 3.60
C ASP A 57 13.67 5.48 2.89
N THR A 58 14.32 4.62 3.67
CA THR A 58 15.18 3.55 3.19
C THR A 58 14.58 2.20 3.55
N LEU A 59 14.59 1.26 2.60
CA LEU A 59 14.11 -0.10 2.84
C LEU A 59 15.27 -0.98 3.30
N HIS A 60 15.13 -1.57 4.49
CA HIS A 60 16.06 -2.55 5.04
C HIS A 60 15.48 -3.96 4.85
N ILE A 61 16.25 -4.85 4.22
CA ILE A 61 15.85 -6.24 3.96
C ILE A 61 16.90 -7.16 4.59
N ASN A 62 16.48 -7.92 5.60
CA ASN A 62 17.30 -8.99 6.18
C ASN A 62 17.06 -10.30 5.41
N THR A 63 18.13 -10.91 4.92
CA THR A 63 18.07 -12.08 4.03
C THR A 63 18.49 -13.41 4.67
N ASN A 64 18.56 -13.45 6.01
CA ASN A 64 18.90 -14.66 6.76
C ASN A 64 17.83 -15.75 6.63
N SER A 65 16.56 -15.37 6.75
CA SER A 65 15.40 -16.23 6.61
C SER A 65 14.21 -15.46 6.03
N ILE A 66 13.15 -16.17 5.62
CA ILE A 66 11.91 -15.56 5.17
C ILE A 66 11.30 -14.69 6.28
N ASP A 67 11.30 -15.20 7.51
CA ASP A 67 10.73 -14.52 8.67
C ASP A 67 11.49 -13.24 8.99
N ASP A 68 12.82 -13.27 8.95
CA ASP A 68 13.66 -12.08 9.14
C ASP A 68 13.39 -11.03 8.05
N CYS A 69 13.16 -11.45 6.81
CA CYS A 69 12.81 -10.55 5.72
C CYS A 69 11.46 -9.88 5.97
N VAL A 70 10.42 -10.65 6.24
CA VAL A 70 9.07 -10.11 6.49
C VAL A 70 9.10 -9.18 7.71
N GLN A 71 9.76 -9.57 8.80
CA GLN A 71 9.88 -8.74 10.00
C GLN A 71 10.66 -7.45 9.75
N SER A 72 11.80 -7.52 9.05
CA SER A 72 12.61 -6.33 8.74
C SER A 72 11.87 -5.33 7.84
N VAL A 73 11.07 -5.81 6.90
CA VAL A 73 10.22 -4.95 6.04
C VAL A 73 9.11 -4.30 6.86
N HIS A 74 8.32 -5.06 7.63
CA HIS A 74 7.19 -4.50 8.39
C HIS A 74 7.61 -3.62 9.57
N LYS A 75 8.79 -3.82 10.14
CA LYS A 75 9.32 -2.97 11.22
C LYS A 75 9.68 -1.56 10.73
N ASN A 76 10.15 -1.44 9.50
CA ASN A 76 10.73 -0.22 8.95
C ASN A 76 9.84 0.48 7.90
N SER A 77 8.68 -0.08 7.57
CA SER A 77 7.79 0.48 6.55
C SER A 77 6.35 0.59 7.04
N ARG A 78 5.59 1.54 6.48
CA ARG A 78 4.14 1.50 6.56
C ARG A 78 3.68 0.38 5.63
N SER A 79 3.02 -0.62 6.20
CA SER A 79 2.53 -1.72 5.38
C SER A 79 1.38 -1.21 4.52
N THR A 80 1.48 -1.38 3.21
CA THR A 80 0.33 -1.18 2.32
C THR A 80 -0.16 -2.52 1.88
N VAL A 81 -1.16 -2.97 2.61
CA VAL A 81 -1.89 -4.15 2.23
C VAL A 81 -2.80 -3.74 1.07
N LEU A 82 -2.38 -4.04 -0.15
CA LEU A 82 -3.27 -4.07 -1.31
C LEU A 82 -4.05 -5.38 -1.28
N VAL A 83 -4.81 -5.61 -0.21
CA VAL A 83 -5.84 -6.65 -0.23
C VAL A 83 -7.07 -6.00 -0.81
N GLU A 84 -7.54 -6.55 -1.93
CA GLU A 84 -8.73 -6.11 -2.68
C GLU A 84 -9.90 -5.78 -1.75
N ILE A 85 -10.16 -6.64 -0.76
CA ILE A 85 -11.23 -6.48 0.23
C ILE A 85 -11.06 -5.20 1.05
N GLU A 86 -9.84 -4.90 1.53
CA GLU A 86 -9.57 -3.70 2.32
C GLU A 86 -9.67 -2.42 1.48
N CYS A 87 -9.28 -2.50 0.21
CA CYS A 87 -9.44 -1.42 -0.76
C CYS A 87 -10.94 -1.10 -0.96
N HIS A 88 -11.76 -2.12 -1.18
CA HIS A 88 -13.21 -1.95 -1.32
C HIS A 88 -13.87 -1.32 -0.10
N ASP A 89 -13.48 -1.73 1.11
CA ASP A 89 -14.04 -1.15 2.34
C ASP A 89 -13.68 0.33 2.51
N VAL A 90 -12.44 0.72 2.20
CA VAL A 90 -12.03 2.13 2.21
C VAL A 90 -12.78 2.93 1.14
N PHE A 91 -12.90 2.39 -0.08
CA PHE A 91 -13.66 3.03 -1.14
C PHE A 91 -15.13 3.22 -0.74
N ALA A 92 -15.77 2.20 -0.17
CA ALA A 92 -17.14 2.27 0.31
C ALA A 92 -17.32 3.29 1.45
N LYS A 93 -16.32 3.45 2.33
CA LYS A 93 -16.32 4.46 3.39
C LYS A 93 -16.19 5.89 2.86
N ILE A 94 -15.35 6.12 1.84
CA ILE A 94 -15.11 7.47 1.26
C ILE A 94 -16.25 7.92 0.35
N TRP A 95 -16.71 7.05 -0.55
CA TRP A 95 -17.64 7.41 -1.63
C TRP A 95 -19.04 6.81 -1.48
N GLY A 96 -19.29 6.09 -0.38
CA GLY A 96 -20.53 5.38 -0.14
C GLY A 96 -20.57 3.99 -0.79
N ARG A 97 -21.30 3.06 -0.16
CA ARG A 97 -21.43 1.68 -0.63
C ARG A 97 -22.44 1.60 -1.77
N THR A 98 -21.96 1.54 -3.01
CA THR A 98 -22.77 1.34 -4.22
C THR A 98 -22.07 0.38 -5.18
N PRO A 99 -22.80 -0.28 -6.11
CA PRO A 99 -22.19 -1.07 -7.18
C PRO A 99 -21.19 -0.26 -8.00
N ARG A 100 -21.51 1.01 -8.27
CA ARG A 100 -20.61 1.93 -8.98
C ARG A 100 -19.29 2.16 -8.22
N THR A 101 -19.35 2.33 -6.90
CA THR A 101 -18.14 2.48 -6.06
C THR A 101 -17.27 1.22 -6.11
N TYR A 102 -17.89 0.05 -6.14
CA TYR A 102 -17.20 -1.23 -6.30
C TYR A 102 -16.48 -1.30 -7.66
N ASP A 103 -17.17 -1.00 -8.75
CA ASP A 103 -16.59 -0.99 -10.11
C ASP A 103 -15.42 0.00 -10.22
N MET A 104 -15.56 1.19 -9.64
CA MET A 104 -14.50 2.20 -9.60
C MET A 104 -13.27 1.72 -8.83
N CYS A 105 -13.47 1.05 -7.69
CA CYS A 105 -12.38 0.46 -6.91
C CYS A 105 -11.63 -0.60 -7.73
N LEU A 106 -12.38 -1.52 -8.35
CA LEU A 106 -11.81 -2.58 -9.18
C LEU A 106 -11.03 -2.01 -10.36
N GLN A 107 -11.61 -1.04 -11.08
CA GLN A 107 -10.93 -0.39 -12.20
C GLN A 107 -9.66 0.34 -11.76
N SER A 108 -9.69 1.01 -10.61
CA SER A 108 -8.51 1.68 -10.04
C SER A 108 -7.40 0.68 -9.73
N MET A 109 -7.73 -0.47 -9.12
CA MET A 109 -6.76 -1.53 -8.83
C MET A 109 -6.19 -2.16 -10.10
N ILE A 110 -7.02 -2.45 -11.10
CA ILE A 110 -6.57 -2.98 -12.40
C ILE A 110 -5.58 -2.01 -13.06
N ASN A 111 -5.94 -0.73 -13.14
CA ASN A 111 -5.07 0.29 -13.73
C ASN A 111 -3.76 0.43 -12.96
N PHE A 112 -3.83 0.43 -11.62
CA PHE A 112 -2.65 0.47 -10.78
C PHE A 112 -1.73 -0.74 -11.03
N ASN A 113 -2.27 -1.95 -11.02
CA ASN A 113 -1.50 -3.16 -11.29
C ASN A 113 -0.89 -3.15 -12.69
N TYR A 114 -1.63 -2.72 -13.72
CA TYR A 114 -1.13 -2.60 -15.08
C TYR A 114 0.04 -1.61 -15.18
N GLU A 115 -0.14 -0.40 -14.67
CA GLU A 115 0.88 0.65 -14.75
C GLU A 115 2.10 0.33 -13.88
N THR A 116 1.90 -0.25 -12.70
CA THR A 116 3.01 -0.67 -11.83
C THR A 116 3.80 -1.81 -12.45
N ASP A 117 3.15 -2.77 -13.10
CA ASP A 117 3.82 -3.85 -13.82
C ASP A 117 4.66 -3.32 -14.99
N LYS A 118 4.12 -2.34 -15.71
CA LYS A 118 4.78 -1.70 -16.86
C LYS A 118 6.05 -0.94 -16.50
N TYR A 119 6.09 -0.27 -15.35
CA TYR A 119 7.21 0.58 -14.93
C TYR A 119 8.01 0.04 -13.74
N LYS A 120 7.81 -1.22 -13.35
CA LYS A 120 8.57 -1.81 -12.24
C LYS A 120 10.04 -1.94 -12.57
N THR A 121 10.86 -1.76 -11.54
CA THR A 121 12.21 -2.33 -11.48
C THR A 121 12.13 -3.66 -10.74
N VAL A 122 12.89 -4.66 -11.20
CA VAL A 122 12.93 -6.00 -10.61
C VAL A 122 14.32 -6.28 -10.07
N LYS A 123 14.40 -6.70 -8.80
CA LYS A 123 15.63 -7.17 -8.16
C LYS A 123 15.40 -8.57 -7.62
N LYS A 124 16.31 -9.49 -7.92
CA LYS A 124 16.30 -10.85 -7.40
C LYS A 124 17.37 -11.02 -6.34
N ILE A 125 17.02 -11.58 -5.19
CA ILE A 125 17.90 -11.77 -4.05
C ILE A 125 17.72 -13.21 -3.58
N ARG A 126 18.82 -13.94 -3.40
CA ARG A 126 18.77 -15.31 -2.90
C ARG A 126 18.99 -15.31 -1.39
N PHE A 127 18.09 -15.96 -0.66
CA PHE A 127 18.23 -16.16 0.78
C PHE A 127 19.35 -17.15 1.08
N LYS A 128 19.91 -17.08 2.29
CA LYS A 128 20.90 -18.06 2.77
C LYS A 128 20.32 -19.48 2.82
N THR A 129 19.01 -19.60 3.04
CA THR A 129 18.24 -20.84 3.07
C THR A 129 17.96 -21.43 1.67
N GLY A 130 18.25 -20.68 0.60
CA GLY A 130 18.20 -21.16 -0.78
C GLY A 130 17.03 -20.64 -1.62
N GLU A 131 15.98 -20.12 -0.98
CA GLU A 131 14.84 -19.46 -1.61
C GLU A 131 15.25 -18.18 -2.37
N THR A 132 14.39 -17.71 -3.26
CA THR A 132 14.61 -16.48 -4.02
C THR A 132 13.52 -15.47 -3.72
N LEU A 133 13.92 -14.29 -3.23
CA LEU A 133 13.11 -13.09 -3.19
C LEU A 133 13.17 -12.38 -4.54
N ILE A 134 12.01 -12.14 -5.12
CA ILE A 134 11.80 -11.28 -6.26
C ILE A 134 11.14 -10.00 -5.75
N LEU A 135 11.91 -8.93 -5.68
CA LEU A 135 11.46 -7.60 -5.29
C LEU A 135 11.13 -6.79 -6.56
N LYS A 136 9.86 -6.47 -6.75
CA LYS A 136 9.36 -5.60 -7.81
C LYS A 136 8.98 -4.26 -7.20
N TYR A 137 9.49 -3.16 -7.70
CA TYR A 137 9.20 -1.86 -7.10
C TYR A 137 9.06 -0.75 -8.14
N THR A 138 8.19 0.21 -7.84
CA THR A 138 7.87 1.34 -8.70
C THR A 138 7.52 2.58 -7.89
N ARG A 139 7.72 3.76 -8.47
CA ARG A 139 7.54 5.05 -7.80
C ARG A 139 6.19 5.58 -8.23
N VAL A 140 5.38 5.92 -7.23
CA VAL A 140 3.99 6.26 -7.41
C VAL A 140 3.69 7.55 -6.65
N PHE A 141 2.96 8.45 -7.27
CA PHE A 141 2.40 9.62 -6.62
C PHE A 141 0.93 9.36 -6.36
N GLY A 142 0.44 9.65 -5.16
CA GLY A 142 -0.94 9.31 -4.88
C GLY A 142 -1.47 9.73 -3.53
N LEU A 143 -2.73 9.36 -3.33
CA LEU A 143 -3.46 9.49 -2.08
C LEU A 143 -3.56 8.10 -1.44
N VAL A 144 -3.20 8.01 -0.17
CA VAL A 144 -3.40 6.82 0.66
C VAL A 144 -4.27 7.17 1.86
N ALA A 145 -5.14 6.25 2.26
CA ALA A 145 -5.84 6.25 3.54
C ALA A 145 -5.02 5.48 4.56
N ASP A 146 -4.46 6.17 5.55
CA ASP A 146 -3.83 5.58 6.73
C ASP A 146 -4.94 5.14 7.71
N LEU A 147 -5.13 3.83 7.86
CA LEU A 147 -6.05 3.25 8.83
C LEU A 147 -5.45 3.33 10.24
N GLU A 148 -6.24 3.79 11.22
CA GLU A 148 -5.79 3.92 12.62
C GLU A 148 -5.82 2.60 13.40
N GLU A 149 -6.39 1.53 12.83
CA GLU A 149 -6.58 0.23 13.49
C GLU A 149 -5.49 -0.78 13.13
N ASP A 150 -4.85 -1.33 14.16
CA ASP A 150 -3.99 -2.52 14.06
C ASP A 150 -4.84 -3.72 13.63
N HIS A 151 -4.42 -4.45 12.59
CA HIS A 151 -5.04 -5.72 12.20
C HIS A 151 -3.97 -6.79 11.97
N SER A 152 -4.33 -8.02 12.33
CA SER A 152 -3.63 -9.22 11.87
C SER A 152 -4.28 -9.69 10.56
N THR A 153 -3.74 -9.32 9.41
CA THR A 153 -4.12 -9.95 8.13
C THR A 153 -2.91 -10.62 7.51
N SER A 154 -2.85 -11.95 7.60
CA SER A 154 -2.04 -12.78 6.71
C SER A 154 -2.97 -13.69 5.92
N ILE A 155 -2.88 -13.63 4.59
CA ILE A 155 -3.48 -14.64 3.71
C ILE A 155 -2.34 -15.59 3.35
N GLY A 156 -2.48 -16.89 3.68
CA GLY A 156 -1.53 -17.94 3.28
C GLY A 156 -0.34 -18.20 4.21
N LEU A 157 -0.29 -17.57 5.39
CA LEU A 157 0.71 -17.83 6.43
C LEU A 157 0.02 -18.02 7.79
N ASP A 158 0.53 -18.94 8.61
CA ASP A 158 -0.07 -19.31 9.89
C ASP A 158 -0.13 -18.10 10.84
N SER A 159 -1.34 -17.78 11.31
CA SER A 159 -1.68 -16.55 12.04
C SER A 159 -0.92 -16.31 13.36
N LYS A 160 -0.17 -17.31 13.84
CA LYS A 160 0.56 -17.26 15.12
C LYS A 160 2.00 -16.75 15.01
N GLU A 161 2.55 -16.58 13.81
CA GLU A 161 4.00 -16.39 13.60
C GLU A 161 4.43 -15.02 13.06
N TYR A 162 3.51 -14.08 12.80
CA TYR A 162 3.86 -12.81 12.13
C TYR A 162 3.50 -11.52 12.91
N PRO A 163 4.25 -10.43 12.66
CA PRO A 163 4.15 -9.19 13.43
C PRO A 163 2.81 -8.49 13.18
N ILE A 164 2.29 -7.86 14.23
CA ILE A 164 1.13 -6.96 14.14
C ILE A 164 1.47 -5.87 13.13
N ILE A 165 0.73 -5.82 12.02
CA ILE A 165 0.86 -4.75 11.03
C ILE A 165 0.26 -3.49 11.65
N ARG A 166 1.15 -2.59 12.10
CA ARG A 166 0.76 -1.29 12.64
C ARG A 166 0.66 -0.27 11.50
N LYS A 167 -0.43 0.50 11.45
CA LYS A 167 -0.68 1.57 10.48
C LYS A 167 -0.66 1.10 9.02
N ARG A 168 -1.79 0.55 8.57
CA ARG A 168 -2.00 0.16 7.16
C ARG A 168 -2.31 1.40 6.33
N SER A 169 -1.68 1.54 5.16
CA SER A 169 -2.09 2.56 4.18
C SER A 169 -2.77 1.90 2.98
N ILE A 170 -4.02 2.26 2.73
CA ILE A 170 -4.80 1.76 1.60
C ILE A 170 -4.77 2.78 0.48
N PRO A 171 -4.40 2.41 -0.73
CA PRO A 171 -4.33 3.37 -1.80
C PRO A 171 -5.69 3.73 -2.35
N ILE A 172 -5.91 5.04 -2.46
CA ILE A 172 -7.14 5.65 -2.94
C ILE A 172 -6.97 6.03 -4.41
N SER A 173 -5.78 6.53 -4.76
CA SER A 173 -5.45 6.94 -6.13
C SER A 173 -3.94 6.96 -6.29
N PHE A 174 -3.44 6.43 -7.39
CA PHE A 174 -2.02 6.43 -7.73
C PHE A 174 -1.79 6.81 -9.19
N VAL A 175 -0.65 7.45 -9.43
CA VAL A 175 -0.08 7.73 -10.74
C VAL A 175 1.36 7.25 -10.72
N THR A 176 1.73 6.37 -11.65
CA THR A 176 3.10 5.87 -11.78
C THR A 176 4.02 6.91 -12.39
N CYS A 177 5.30 6.89 -12.01
CA CYS A 177 6.30 7.81 -12.53
C CYS A 177 7.28 7.10 -13.47
N ASN A 178 7.44 7.64 -14.68
CA ASN A 178 8.34 7.08 -15.71
C ASN A 178 9.84 7.33 -15.43
N LYS A 179 10.19 8.15 -14.43
CA LYS A 179 11.59 8.49 -14.10
C LYS A 179 11.96 7.90 -12.76
N PHE A 180 12.68 6.78 -12.81
CA PHE A 180 13.29 6.21 -11.62
C PHE A 180 14.66 6.85 -11.37
N LYS A 181 14.86 7.40 -10.17
CA LYS A 181 16.19 7.53 -9.55
C LYS A 181 16.32 6.40 -8.54
N ASP A 182 17.52 5.84 -8.38
CA ASP A 182 17.76 4.68 -7.53
C ASP A 182 17.08 4.81 -6.16
N PHE A 183 16.20 3.86 -5.85
CA PHE A 183 15.57 3.75 -4.53
C PHE A 183 16.57 3.08 -3.58
N PRO A 184 16.93 3.71 -2.45
CA PRO A 184 17.91 3.13 -1.54
C PRO A 184 17.33 1.87 -0.87
N ILE A 185 17.85 0.72 -1.26
CA ILE A 185 17.57 -0.59 -0.66
C ILE A 185 18.86 -1.09 -0.01
N ILE A 186 18.82 -1.27 1.31
CA ILE A 186 19.90 -1.87 2.09
C ILE A 186 19.58 -3.35 2.31
N ILE A 187 20.54 -4.21 1.98
CA ILE A 187 20.44 -5.66 2.17
C ILE A 187 21.44 -6.05 3.26
N GLU A 188 20.94 -6.73 4.29
CA GLU A 188 21.69 -7.21 5.47
C GLU A 188 21.67 -8.75 5.55
#